data_AF-A0AAU2VYB8-F1
#
_entry.id   AF-A0AAU2VYB8-F1
#
_cell.length_a   1.000
_cell.length_b   1.000
_cell.length_c   1.000
_cell.angle_alpha   90.00
_cell.angle_beta   90.00
_cell.angle_gamma   90.00
#
_symmetry.space_group_name_H-M   'P 1'
#
loop_
_entity.id
_entity.type
_entity.pdbx_description
1 polymer ?
#
loop_
_entity_poly.entity_id
_entity_poly.type
_entity_poly.pdbx_seq_one_letter_code
_entity_poly.pdbx_strand_id
1 'polypeptide(L)'
;MMMLMLTSLLPGFRHLRTPFALGVLCAFQIWIVLGHYAPSRSEAQGFIERLYALGDVTGRAAVAAAISFVLYLVGDIVRLSSLQMMSILSRLRLPRIAPHRFSSLSAQSKGELYEFATNAFTRRGGAPSEDDVFILRDKITMEFTEIRMRLIANHLDVYLEHDRFDAEADFRMNVGLYSTLLWPILAWYWTPVAILGVFASMVLLLNGLRARRDANEILVQAIVSRIVESRMFAEEADRDFAPSAGSMTIRRRPSTR
;
A
#
# COMPACT_ATOMS: atom_id res chain seq x y z
N MET A 1 -9.91 -24.81 -18.93
CA MET A 1 -8.53 -24.31 -19.05
C MET A 1 -8.46 -22.86 -19.53
N MET A 2 -9.22 -22.43 -20.56
CA MET A 2 -9.23 -21.02 -21.05
C MET A 2 -9.72 -19.97 -20.01
N MET A 3 -10.66 -20.31 -19.13
CA MET A 3 -11.09 -19.40 -18.04
C MET A 3 -10.00 -19.15 -16.98
N LEU A 4 -9.09 -20.12 -16.74
CA LEU A 4 -7.97 -19.96 -15.82
C LEU A 4 -6.89 -18.99 -16.35
N MET A 5 -6.73 -18.90 -17.67
CA MET A 5 -5.78 -17.96 -18.28
C MET A 5 -6.30 -16.51 -18.33
N LEU A 6 -7.62 -16.31 -18.38
CA LEU A 6 -8.21 -14.96 -18.30
C LEU A 6 -8.22 -14.42 -16.87
N THR A 7 -8.43 -15.28 -15.86
CA THR A 7 -8.32 -14.88 -14.46
C THR A 7 -6.90 -14.54 -14.03
N SER A 8 -5.85 -15.08 -14.69
CA SER A 8 -4.47 -14.67 -14.42
C SER A 8 -4.07 -13.32 -15.03
N LEU A 9 -4.82 -12.80 -16.02
CA LEU A 9 -4.58 -11.48 -16.62
C LEU A 9 -5.25 -10.34 -15.86
N LEU A 10 -6.32 -10.64 -15.13
CA LEU A 10 -7.10 -9.69 -14.33
C LEU A 10 -6.30 -8.93 -13.25
N PRO A 11 -5.34 -9.53 -12.53
CA PRO A 11 -4.51 -8.81 -11.55
C PRO A 11 -3.72 -7.66 -12.18
N GLY A 12 -3.16 -7.84 -13.39
CA GLY A 12 -2.40 -6.81 -14.10
C GLY A 12 -3.20 -5.54 -14.36
N PHE A 13 -4.48 -5.67 -14.74
CA PHE A 13 -5.35 -4.53 -14.97
C PHE A 13 -5.63 -3.69 -13.70
N ARG A 14 -5.59 -4.31 -12.51
CA ARG A 14 -5.82 -3.57 -11.25
C ARG A 14 -4.71 -2.59 -10.95
N HIS A 15 -3.47 -2.90 -11.34
CA HIS A 15 -2.35 -2.00 -11.12
C HIS A 15 -2.29 -0.88 -12.17
N LEU A 16 -2.88 -1.07 -13.35
CA LEU A 16 -2.95 -0.06 -14.42
C LEU A 16 -3.96 1.06 -14.13
N ARG A 17 -5.07 0.74 -13.43
CA ARG A 17 -6.16 1.71 -13.18
C ARG A 17 -5.72 2.92 -12.35
N THR A 18 -4.87 2.71 -11.34
CA THR A 18 -4.42 3.76 -10.42
C THR A 18 -3.57 4.82 -11.12
N PRO A 19 -2.44 4.48 -11.79
CA PRO A 19 -1.66 5.48 -12.52
C PRO A 19 -2.50 6.13 -13.63
N PHE A 20 -3.32 5.39 -14.37
CA PHE A 20 -4.16 6.03 -15.39
C PHE A 20 -5.14 7.06 -14.79
N ALA A 21 -5.85 6.72 -13.71
CA ALA A 21 -6.77 7.64 -13.04
C ALA A 21 -6.05 8.88 -12.49
N LEU A 22 -4.86 8.69 -11.92
CA LEU A 22 -4.03 9.80 -11.44
C LEU A 22 -3.58 10.72 -12.59
N GLY A 23 -3.14 10.14 -13.70
CA GLY A 23 -2.78 10.89 -14.90
C GLY A 23 -3.92 11.77 -15.38
N VAL A 24 -5.12 11.19 -15.49
CA VAL A 24 -6.35 11.91 -15.87
C VAL A 24 -6.65 13.04 -14.88
N LEU A 25 -6.59 12.76 -13.56
CA LEU A 25 -6.85 13.78 -12.53
C LEU A 25 -5.85 14.93 -12.59
N CYS A 26 -4.56 14.65 -12.77
CA CYS A 26 -3.52 15.67 -12.90
C CYS A 26 -3.70 16.48 -14.19
N ALA A 27 -3.92 15.82 -15.33
CA ALA A 27 -4.15 16.51 -16.60
C ALA A 27 -5.41 17.38 -16.54
N PHE A 28 -6.47 16.93 -15.88
CA PHE A 28 -7.69 17.72 -15.69
C PHE A 28 -7.45 18.94 -14.82
N GLN A 29 -6.70 18.81 -13.72
CA GLN A 29 -6.31 19.96 -12.88
C GLN A 29 -5.50 20.98 -13.67
N ILE A 30 -4.50 20.51 -14.44
CA ILE A 30 -3.68 21.37 -15.31
C ILE A 30 -4.55 22.05 -16.36
N TRP A 31 -5.48 21.32 -16.98
CA TRP A 31 -6.41 21.86 -17.97
C TRP A 31 -7.31 22.95 -17.39
N ILE A 32 -7.82 22.81 -16.17
CA ILE A 32 -8.62 23.86 -15.54
C ILE A 32 -7.80 25.14 -15.32
N VAL A 33 -6.53 24.99 -14.91
CA VAL A 33 -5.67 26.13 -14.57
C VAL A 33 -5.08 26.81 -15.81
N LEU A 34 -4.74 26.04 -16.85
CA LEU A 34 -3.99 26.52 -18.03
C LEU A 34 -4.75 26.41 -19.35
N GLY A 35 -5.92 25.78 -19.37
CA GLY A 35 -6.65 25.46 -20.60
C GLY A 35 -7.08 26.69 -21.39
N HIS A 36 -7.29 27.83 -20.74
CA HIS A 36 -7.61 29.08 -21.44
C HIS A 36 -6.41 29.69 -22.18
N TYR A 37 -5.18 29.24 -21.90
CA TYR A 37 -3.99 29.61 -22.66
C TYR A 37 -3.70 28.64 -23.82
N ALA A 38 -4.47 27.56 -23.96
CA ALA A 38 -4.27 26.61 -25.05
C ALA A 38 -4.70 27.27 -26.38
N PRO A 39 -3.77 27.46 -27.34
CA PRO A 39 -4.10 28.15 -28.59
C PRO A 39 -5.10 27.33 -29.40
N SER A 40 -6.04 28.01 -30.04
CA SER A 40 -6.91 27.35 -31.00
C SER A 40 -6.12 26.83 -32.20
N ARG A 41 -6.71 25.90 -32.96
CA ARG A 41 -6.03 25.28 -34.12
C ARG A 41 -5.57 26.30 -35.17
N SER A 42 -6.26 27.42 -35.30
CA SER A 42 -5.90 28.54 -36.19
C SER A 42 -4.79 29.44 -35.63
N GLU A 43 -4.60 29.45 -34.32
CA GLU A 43 -3.61 30.29 -33.63
C GLU A 43 -2.33 29.51 -33.30
N ALA A 44 -2.38 28.18 -33.32
CA ALA A 44 -1.26 27.32 -33.02
C ALA A 44 -0.13 27.50 -34.04
N GLN A 45 1.08 27.75 -33.54
CA GLN A 45 2.30 27.85 -34.36
C GLN A 45 3.36 26.87 -33.85
N GLY A 46 4.27 26.45 -34.72
CA GLY A 46 5.45 25.68 -34.34
C GLY A 46 5.13 24.24 -33.92
N PHE A 47 5.52 23.86 -32.69
CA PHE A 47 5.36 22.47 -32.23
C PHE A 47 3.88 22.06 -32.06
N ILE A 48 3.02 22.96 -31.58
CA ILE A 48 1.61 22.66 -31.33
C ILE A 48 0.86 22.40 -32.65
N GLU A 49 1.15 23.19 -33.69
CA GLU A 49 0.61 23.00 -35.03
C GLU A 49 0.95 21.62 -35.59
N ARG A 50 2.22 21.18 -35.44
CA ARG A 50 2.67 19.84 -35.85
C ARG A 50 1.95 18.74 -35.09
N LEU A 51 1.63 18.96 -33.82
CA LEU A 51 0.89 17.99 -33.00
C LEU A 51 -0.55 17.85 -33.50
N TYR A 52 -1.21 18.96 -33.88
CA TYR A 52 -2.53 18.92 -34.52
C TYR A 52 -2.49 18.21 -35.88
N ALA A 53 -1.53 18.54 -36.74
CA ALA A 53 -1.37 17.92 -38.04
C ALA A 53 -1.10 16.40 -37.93
N LEU A 54 -0.27 15.99 -36.97
CA LEU A 54 -0.05 14.57 -36.67
C LEU A 54 -1.36 13.88 -36.26
N GLY A 55 -2.22 14.57 -35.50
CA GLY A 55 -3.53 14.04 -35.13
C GLY A 55 -4.47 13.81 -36.30
N ASP A 56 -4.41 14.64 -37.34
CA ASP A 56 -5.19 14.43 -38.56
C ASP A 56 -4.70 13.23 -39.37
N VAL A 57 -3.38 13.05 -39.46
CA VAL A 57 -2.76 11.96 -40.22
C VAL A 57 -2.97 10.61 -39.53
N THR A 58 -2.74 10.55 -38.22
CA THR A 58 -2.76 9.28 -37.47
C THR A 58 -4.18 8.84 -37.11
N GLY A 59 -5.14 9.76 -37.15
CA GLY A 59 -6.54 9.52 -36.78
C GLY A 59 -6.79 9.62 -35.28
N ARG A 60 -8.06 9.88 -34.93
CA ARG A 60 -8.51 10.13 -33.54
C ARG A 60 -8.18 8.98 -32.58
N ALA A 61 -8.24 7.73 -33.06
CA ALA A 61 -7.96 6.55 -32.24
C ALA A 61 -6.49 6.48 -31.80
N ALA A 62 -5.55 6.76 -32.70
CA ALA A 62 -4.12 6.75 -32.38
C ALA A 62 -3.75 7.89 -31.42
N VAL A 63 -4.34 9.09 -31.63
CA VAL A 63 -4.17 10.22 -30.71
C VAL A 63 -4.70 9.88 -29.32
N ALA A 64 -5.90 9.29 -29.22
CA ALA A 64 -6.47 8.87 -27.95
C ALA A 64 -5.55 7.86 -27.24
N ALA A 65 -5.03 6.86 -27.96
CA ALA A 65 -4.09 5.88 -27.40
C ALA A 65 -2.78 6.54 -26.91
N ALA A 66 -2.21 7.46 -27.68
CA ALA A 66 -1.01 8.20 -27.29
C ALA A 66 -1.25 9.06 -26.04
N ILE A 67 -2.37 9.79 -25.98
CA ILE A 67 -2.76 10.57 -24.80
C ILE A 67 -2.94 9.64 -23.60
N SER A 68 -3.67 8.53 -23.74
CA SER A 68 -3.87 7.57 -22.67
C SER A 68 -2.55 7.02 -22.12
N PHE A 69 -1.59 6.74 -23.00
CA PHE A 69 -0.25 6.30 -22.60
C PHE A 69 0.52 7.38 -21.83
N VAL A 70 0.48 8.63 -22.30
CA VAL A 70 1.09 9.77 -21.59
C VAL A 70 0.46 9.97 -20.22
N LEU A 71 -0.87 9.92 -20.12
CA LEU A 71 -1.58 10.03 -18.85
C LEU A 71 -1.16 8.90 -17.90
N TYR A 72 -1.09 7.66 -18.38
CA TYR A 72 -0.59 6.54 -17.59
C TYR A 72 0.82 6.81 -17.04
N LEU A 73 1.76 7.25 -17.89
CA LEU A 73 3.14 7.53 -17.46
C LEU A 73 3.19 8.65 -16.42
N VAL A 74 2.46 9.76 -16.64
CA VAL A 74 2.38 10.87 -15.69
C VAL A 74 1.86 10.37 -14.34
N GLY A 75 0.78 9.59 -14.36
CA GLY A 75 0.20 9.09 -13.13
C GLY A 75 1.06 8.03 -12.43
N ASP A 76 1.86 7.24 -13.16
CA ASP A 76 2.81 6.30 -12.54
C ASP A 76 3.96 7.03 -11.83
N ILE A 77 4.48 8.11 -12.42
CA ILE A 77 5.49 8.99 -11.80
C ILE A 77 4.95 9.64 -10.53
N VAL A 78 3.69 10.07 -10.58
CA VAL A 78 3.05 10.85 -9.51
C VAL A 78 2.46 9.94 -8.42
N ARG A 79 2.25 8.66 -8.70
CA ARG A 79 1.68 7.69 -7.74
C ARG A 79 2.51 7.62 -6.47
N LEU A 80 1.84 7.76 -5.33
CA LEU A 80 2.44 7.54 -4.02
C LEU A 80 2.10 6.14 -3.51
N SER A 81 3.11 5.43 -3.01
CA SER A 81 2.85 4.19 -2.28
C SER A 81 2.10 4.50 -0.98
N SER A 82 1.29 3.55 -0.50
CA SER A 82 0.60 3.68 0.79
C SER A 82 1.56 4.01 1.95
N LEU A 83 2.80 3.48 1.93
CA LEU A 83 3.83 3.78 2.94
C LEU A 83 4.30 5.24 2.86
N GLN A 84 4.58 5.75 1.66
CA GLN A 84 4.93 7.16 1.45
C GLN A 84 3.79 8.07 1.90
N MET A 85 2.54 7.70 1.59
CA MET A 85 1.37 8.47 1.98
C MET A 85 1.19 8.52 3.51
N MET A 86 1.40 7.40 4.20
CA MET A 86 1.42 7.36 5.67
C MET A 86 2.53 8.23 6.26
N SER A 87 3.71 8.27 5.63
CA SER A 87 4.79 9.18 6.03
C SER A 87 4.39 10.65 5.86
N ILE A 88 3.73 11.01 4.76
CA ILE A 88 3.28 12.38 4.50
C ILE A 88 2.18 12.79 5.49
N LEU A 89 1.17 11.93 5.69
CA LEU A 89 0.06 12.20 6.60
C LEU A 89 0.52 12.32 8.05
N SER A 90 1.51 11.52 8.48
CA SER A 90 2.08 11.63 9.83
C SER A 90 2.92 12.91 9.99
N ARG A 91 3.63 13.36 8.96
CA ARG A 91 4.38 14.63 8.95
C ARG A 91 3.49 15.87 8.98
N LEU A 92 2.30 15.81 8.39
CA LEU A 92 1.34 16.92 8.37
C LEU A 92 0.78 17.27 9.76
N ARG A 93 1.24 16.63 10.85
CA ARG A 93 0.89 16.91 12.25
C ARG A 93 -0.61 17.16 12.40
N LEU A 94 -1.47 16.36 11.76
CA LEU A 94 -2.92 16.46 11.96
C LEU A 94 -3.25 15.91 13.37
N PRO A 95 -3.29 16.75 14.43
CA PRO A 95 -3.17 16.29 15.81
C PRO A 95 -4.44 15.62 16.32
N ARG A 96 -5.55 15.73 15.57
CA ARG A 96 -6.86 15.16 15.90
C ARG A 96 -7.10 13.78 15.30
N ILE A 97 -6.27 13.32 14.37
CA ILE A 97 -6.38 11.97 13.80
C ILE A 97 -5.27 11.14 14.45
N ALA A 98 -5.57 10.58 15.62
CA ALA A 98 -4.62 9.92 16.51
C ALA A 98 -3.65 8.97 15.76
N PRO A 99 -2.36 8.89 16.17
CA PRO A 99 -1.37 8.00 15.58
C PRO A 99 -1.80 6.52 15.58
N HIS A 100 -2.70 6.12 16.48
CA HIS A 100 -3.29 4.78 16.50
C HIS A 100 -4.20 4.45 15.31
N ARG A 101 -4.82 5.46 14.65
CA ARG A 101 -5.56 5.24 13.40
C ARG A 101 -4.65 4.99 12.19
N PHE A 102 -3.35 5.20 12.31
CA PHE A 102 -2.41 4.97 11.20
C PHE A 102 -1.58 3.71 11.37
N SER A 103 -1.93 2.83 12.33
CA SER A 103 -1.37 1.50 12.34
C SER A 103 -1.83 0.73 11.10
N SER A 104 -0.88 0.08 10.43
CA SER A 104 -1.14 -0.84 9.33
C SER A 104 -2.09 -1.98 9.75
N LEU A 105 -2.07 -2.36 11.02
CA LEU A 105 -2.88 -3.44 11.59
C LEU A 105 -4.16 -2.93 12.26
N SER A 106 -5.25 -3.70 12.12
CA SER A 106 -6.48 -3.54 12.89
C SER A 106 -6.24 -3.86 14.38
N ALA A 107 -7.14 -3.43 15.28
CA ALA A 107 -7.00 -3.73 16.70
C ALA A 107 -7.09 -5.24 16.98
N GLN A 108 -7.95 -5.93 16.22
CA GLN A 108 -8.08 -7.39 16.27
C GLN A 108 -6.80 -8.09 15.82
N SER A 109 -6.25 -7.74 14.64
CA SER A 109 -5.02 -8.35 14.15
C SER A 109 -3.82 -8.10 15.05
N LYS A 110 -3.77 -6.95 15.75
CA LYS A 110 -2.75 -6.73 16.78
C LYS A 110 -2.89 -7.67 17.97
N GLY A 111 -4.13 -7.92 18.42
CA GLY A 111 -4.42 -8.85 19.50
C GLY A 111 -4.04 -10.28 19.12
N GLU A 112 -4.47 -10.73 17.94
CA GLU A 112 -4.15 -12.07 17.41
C GLU A 112 -2.64 -12.26 17.25
N LEU A 113 -1.93 -11.25 16.70
CA LEU A 113 -0.48 -11.33 16.52
C LEU A 113 0.27 -11.26 17.86
N TYR A 114 -0.25 -10.53 18.85
CA TYR A 114 0.30 -10.48 20.21
C TYR A 114 0.14 -11.83 20.92
N GLU A 115 -1.04 -12.46 20.84
CA GLU A 115 -1.27 -13.79 21.38
C GLU A 115 -0.38 -14.83 20.69
N PHE A 116 -0.29 -14.77 19.36
CA PHE A 116 0.60 -15.62 18.58
C PHE A 116 2.07 -15.44 18.99
N ALA A 117 2.56 -14.20 19.13
CA ALA A 117 3.92 -13.93 19.59
C ALA A 117 4.15 -14.40 21.03
N THR A 118 3.16 -14.25 21.92
CA THR A 118 3.23 -14.76 23.31
C THR A 118 3.41 -16.28 23.34
N ASN A 119 2.76 -17.00 22.42
CA ASN A 119 2.88 -18.46 22.31
C ASN A 119 4.28 -18.94 21.90
N ALA A 120 5.15 -18.07 21.36
CA ALA A 120 6.56 -18.41 21.13
C ALA A 120 7.29 -18.65 22.46
N PHE A 121 7.00 -17.81 23.47
CA PHE A 121 7.72 -17.79 24.74
C PHE A 121 7.13 -18.69 25.83
N THR A 122 5.88 -19.13 25.72
CA THR A 122 5.23 -19.98 26.75
C THR A 122 5.97 -21.30 26.99
N ARG A 123 6.78 -21.75 26.01
CA ARG A 123 7.62 -22.93 26.12
C ARG A 123 8.81 -22.77 27.10
N ARG A 124 9.17 -21.53 27.43
CA ARG A 124 10.32 -21.18 28.31
C ARG A 124 10.06 -21.39 29.81
N GLY A 125 8.82 -21.67 30.22
CA GLY A 125 8.48 -21.90 31.64
C GLY A 125 8.49 -20.65 32.51
N GLY A 126 8.39 -19.46 31.90
CA GLY A 126 8.22 -18.16 32.58
C GLY A 126 7.32 -17.24 31.76
N ALA A 127 6.66 -16.29 32.40
CA ALA A 127 5.87 -15.29 31.69
C ALA A 127 6.83 -14.38 30.87
N PRO A 128 6.66 -14.23 29.55
CA PRO A 128 7.49 -13.33 28.76
C PRO A 128 7.32 -11.89 29.23
N SER A 129 8.37 -11.08 29.08
CA SER A 129 8.24 -9.63 29.21
C SER A 129 7.29 -9.10 28.14
N GLU A 130 6.46 -8.13 28.50
CA GLU A 130 5.59 -7.43 27.54
C GLU A 130 6.41 -6.84 26.38
N ASP A 131 7.61 -6.33 26.69
CA ASP A 131 8.55 -5.77 25.71
C ASP A 131 9.05 -6.83 24.72
N ASP A 132 9.33 -8.05 25.17
CA ASP A 132 9.81 -9.14 24.30
C ASP A 132 8.73 -9.53 23.29
N VAL A 133 7.47 -9.62 23.74
CA VAL A 133 6.31 -9.91 22.88
C VAL A 133 6.09 -8.78 21.87
N PHE A 134 6.21 -7.52 22.30
CA PHE A 134 6.09 -6.37 21.42
C PHE A 134 7.18 -6.34 20.35
N ILE A 135 8.44 -6.59 20.74
CA ILE A 135 9.56 -6.64 19.80
C ILE A 135 9.37 -7.77 18.78
N LEU A 136 8.95 -8.95 19.22
CA LEU A 136 8.71 -10.08 18.31
C LEU A 136 7.56 -9.79 17.34
N ARG A 137 6.44 -9.24 17.83
CA ARG A 137 5.31 -8.82 16.98
C ARG A 137 5.74 -7.84 15.89
N ASP A 138 6.54 -6.85 16.25
CA ASP A 138 7.02 -5.85 15.29
C ASP A 138 7.99 -6.45 14.27
N LYS A 139 8.87 -7.37 14.69
CA LYS A 139 9.71 -8.15 13.78
C LYS A 139 8.90 -8.99 12.80
N ILE A 140 7.85 -9.69 13.27
CA ILE A 140 6.95 -10.47 12.40
C ILE A 140 6.26 -9.54 11.39
N THR A 141 5.86 -8.33 11.81
CA THR A 141 5.23 -7.35 10.91
C THR A 141 6.20 -6.86 9.83
N MET A 142 7.49 -6.72 10.13
CA MET A 142 8.53 -6.40 9.14
C MET A 142 8.72 -7.52 8.10
N GLU A 143 8.40 -8.78 8.44
CA GLU A 143 8.48 -9.95 7.56
C GLU A 143 7.34 -10.02 6.52
N PHE A 144 6.32 -9.14 6.58
CA PHE A 144 5.14 -9.22 5.71
C PHE A 144 5.49 -9.25 4.22
N THR A 145 6.55 -8.56 3.80
CA THR A 145 7.03 -8.59 2.41
C THR A 145 7.50 -9.99 2.00
N GLU A 146 8.23 -10.70 2.87
CA GLU A 146 8.69 -12.08 2.60
C GLU A 146 7.53 -13.08 2.65
N ILE A 147 6.58 -12.86 3.56
CA ILE A 147 5.37 -13.68 3.67
C ILE A 147 4.54 -13.58 2.39
N ARG A 148 4.39 -12.38 1.81
CA ARG A 148 3.76 -12.21 0.49
C ARG A 148 4.42 -13.06 -0.59
N MET A 149 5.76 -13.10 -0.64
CA MET A 149 6.49 -13.92 -1.61
C MET A 149 6.23 -15.42 -1.42
N ARG A 150 6.13 -15.88 -0.18
CA ARG A 150 5.81 -17.29 0.13
C ARG A 150 4.34 -17.63 -0.17
N LEU A 151 3.41 -16.70 0.07
CA LEU A 151 2.02 -16.86 -0.34
C LEU A 151 1.89 -16.99 -1.86
N ILE A 152 2.63 -16.20 -2.66
CA ILE A 152 2.62 -16.35 -4.12
C ILE A 152 3.04 -17.77 -4.55
N ALA A 153 4.05 -18.34 -3.89
CA ALA A 153 4.57 -19.66 -4.24
C ALA A 153 3.65 -20.81 -3.80
N ASN A 154 3.07 -20.72 -2.60
CA ASN A 154 2.41 -21.87 -1.96
C ASN A 154 0.89 -21.72 -1.80
N HIS A 155 0.37 -20.49 -1.75
CA HIS A 155 -1.03 -20.16 -1.42
C HIS A 155 -1.50 -18.96 -2.26
N LEU A 156 -1.52 -19.15 -3.59
CA LEU A 156 -1.81 -18.10 -4.57
C LEU A 156 -3.19 -17.47 -4.36
N ASP A 157 -4.18 -18.24 -3.93
CA ASP A 157 -5.54 -17.78 -3.63
C ASP A 157 -5.56 -16.72 -2.51
N VAL A 158 -4.89 -17.00 -1.39
CA VAL A 158 -4.74 -16.07 -0.26
C VAL A 158 -3.99 -14.81 -0.71
N TYR A 159 -2.93 -14.98 -1.51
CA TYR A 159 -2.20 -13.85 -2.08
C TYR A 159 -3.08 -12.96 -2.97
N LEU A 160 -3.89 -13.57 -3.86
CA LEU A 160 -4.75 -12.83 -4.79
C LEU A 160 -5.82 -12.01 -4.05
N GLU A 161 -6.31 -12.51 -2.91
CA GLU A 161 -7.24 -11.78 -2.07
C GLU A 161 -6.56 -10.60 -1.37
N HIS A 162 -5.39 -10.83 -0.76
CA HIS A 162 -4.56 -9.76 -0.21
C HIS A 162 -4.27 -8.68 -1.26
N ASP A 163 -3.78 -9.07 -2.44
CA ASP A 163 -3.43 -8.15 -3.54
C ASP A 163 -4.64 -7.34 -4.03
N ARG A 164 -5.85 -7.93 -4.04
CA ARG A 164 -7.07 -7.21 -4.39
C ARG A 164 -7.33 -6.04 -3.43
N PHE A 165 -7.29 -6.30 -2.12
CA PHE A 165 -7.49 -5.25 -1.11
C PHE A 165 -6.35 -4.23 -1.12
N ASP A 166 -5.11 -4.68 -1.32
CA ASP A 166 -3.93 -3.83 -1.40
C ASP A 166 -4.04 -2.83 -2.57
N ALA A 167 -4.36 -3.32 -3.77
CA ALA A 167 -4.55 -2.51 -4.96
C ALA A 167 -5.78 -1.59 -4.87
N GLU A 168 -6.81 -1.96 -4.10
CA GLU A 168 -7.97 -1.10 -3.84
C GLU A 168 -7.65 0.01 -2.84
N ALA A 169 -6.90 -0.30 -1.79
CA ALA A 169 -6.40 0.68 -0.85
C ALA A 169 -5.55 1.74 -1.56
N ASP A 170 -4.55 1.30 -2.34
CA ASP A 170 -3.67 2.20 -3.11
C ASP A 170 -4.47 3.09 -4.06
N PHE A 171 -5.47 2.54 -4.75
CA PHE A 171 -6.34 3.30 -5.65
C PHE A 171 -7.12 4.39 -4.92
N ARG A 172 -7.85 4.03 -3.85
CA ARG A 172 -8.68 4.97 -3.07
C ARG A 172 -7.85 6.05 -2.41
N MET A 173 -6.69 5.66 -1.85
CA MET A 173 -5.77 6.58 -1.20
C MET A 173 -5.21 7.62 -2.20
N ASN A 174 -4.73 7.17 -3.35
CA ASN A 174 -4.20 8.07 -4.37
C ASN A 174 -5.30 8.97 -4.96
N VAL A 175 -6.42 8.41 -5.43
CA VAL A 175 -7.52 9.20 -6.00
C VAL A 175 -8.04 10.22 -4.99
N GLY A 176 -8.21 9.83 -3.71
CA GLY A 176 -8.65 10.74 -2.65
C GLY A 176 -7.67 11.88 -2.41
N LEU A 177 -6.36 11.60 -2.41
CA LEU A 177 -5.33 12.62 -2.22
C LEU A 177 -5.34 13.66 -3.35
N TYR A 178 -5.27 13.22 -4.60
CA TYR A 178 -5.23 14.14 -5.75
C TYR A 178 -6.57 14.86 -5.95
N SER A 179 -7.69 14.22 -5.64
CA SER A 179 -9.00 14.87 -5.67
C SER A 179 -9.10 15.98 -4.61
N THR A 180 -8.43 15.83 -3.47
CA THR A 180 -8.41 16.87 -2.42
C THR A 180 -7.85 18.20 -2.94
N LEU A 181 -6.90 18.17 -3.88
CA LEU A 181 -6.35 19.35 -4.54
C LEU A 181 -7.25 19.88 -5.67
N LEU A 182 -7.93 18.98 -6.39
CA LEU A 182 -8.86 19.33 -7.48
C LEU A 182 -10.01 20.20 -7.00
N TRP A 183 -10.62 19.91 -5.85
CA TRP A 183 -11.83 20.62 -5.40
C TRP A 183 -11.63 22.11 -5.10
N PRO A 184 -10.55 22.55 -4.42
CA PRO A 184 -10.21 23.96 -4.31
C PRO A 184 -9.99 24.66 -5.66
N ILE A 185 -9.36 23.98 -6.63
CA ILE A 185 -9.16 24.52 -7.98
C ILE A 185 -10.54 24.73 -8.65
N LEU A 186 -11.42 23.74 -8.61
CA LEU A 186 -12.78 23.85 -9.13
C LEU A 186 -13.58 24.97 -8.44
N ALA A 187 -13.40 25.10 -7.12
CA ALA A 187 -14.09 26.12 -6.33
C ALA A 187 -13.67 27.54 -6.72
N TRP A 188 -12.40 27.71 -7.05
CA TRP A 188 -11.84 28.99 -7.48
C TRP A 188 -12.29 29.40 -8.88
N TYR A 189 -12.27 28.47 -9.85
CA TYR A 189 -12.54 28.81 -11.26
C TYR A 189 -14.03 28.76 -11.65
N TRP A 190 -14.85 27.97 -10.96
CA TRP A 190 -16.26 27.77 -11.36
C TRP A 190 -17.29 28.05 -10.28
N THR A 191 -17.26 27.34 -9.15
CA THR A 191 -18.31 27.48 -8.12
C THR A 191 -17.80 27.18 -6.71
N PRO A 192 -17.96 28.09 -5.72
CA PRO A 192 -17.52 27.88 -4.35
C PRO A 192 -18.08 26.60 -3.71
N VAL A 193 -19.26 26.13 -4.14
CA VAL A 193 -19.90 24.89 -3.64
C VAL A 193 -19.05 23.65 -3.92
N ALA A 194 -18.17 23.68 -4.93
CA ALA A 194 -17.27 22.58 -5.26
C ALA A 194 -16.34 22.21 -4.09
N ILE A 195 -16.12 23.11 -3.11
CA ILE A 195 -15.31 22.82 -1.93
C ILE A 195 -15.88 21.66 -1.08
N LEU A 196 -17.19 21.39 -1.16
CA LEU A 196 -17.80 20.23 -0.49
C LEU A 196 -17.20 18.90 -0.96
N GLY A 197 -16.65 18.84 -2.18
CA GLY A 197 -15.96 17.66 -2.67
C GLY A 197 -14.67 17.31 -1.92
N VAL A 198 -14.07 18.25 -1.18
CA VAL A 198 -12.96 17.96 -0.26
C VAL A 198 -13.39 16.93 0.78
N PHE A 199 -14.63 17.02 1.28
CA PHE A 199 -15.17 16.04 2.21
C PHE A 199 -15.29 14.66 1.58
N ALA A 200 -15.80 14.57 0.33
CA ALA A 200 -15.87 13.31 -0.40
C ALA A 200 -14.48 12.69 -0.61
N SER A 201 -13.47 13.52 -0.91
CA SER A 201 -12.08 13.09 -1.08
C SER A 201 -11.48 12.56 0.23
N MET A 202 -11.81 13.20 1.35
CA MET A 202 -11.42 12.75 2.69
C MET A 202 -12.07 11.40 3.04
N VAL A 203 -13.35 11.20 2.72
CA VAL A 203 -14.03 9.91 2.91
C VAL A 203 -13.35 8.82 2.07
N LEU A 204 -12.97 9.12 0.83
CA LEU A 204 -12.26 8.17 -0.04
C LEU A 204 -10.89 7.78 0.54
N LEU A 205 -10.13 8.75 1.06
CA LEU A 205 -8.87 8.51 1.77
C LEU A 205 -9.08 7.56 2.97
N LEU A 206 -10.07 7.84 3.81
CA LEU A 206 -10.39 7.01 4.98
C LEU A 206 -10.80 5.59 4.57
N ASN A 207 -11.56 5.44 3.49
CA ASN A 207 -11.93 4.13 2.95
C ASN A 207 -10.74 3.37 2.35
N GLY A 208 -9.74 4.08 1.81
CA GLY A 208 -8.48 3.48 1.39
C GLY A 208 -7.67 2.96 2.57
N LEU A 209 -7.59 3.73 3.67
CA LEU A 209 -6.92 3.29 4.90
C LEU A 209 -7.58 2.06 5.52
N ARG A 210 -8.92 1.96 5.48
CA ARG A 210 -9.65 0.77 5.92
C ARG A 210 -9.28 -0.44 5.07
N ALA A 211 -9.39 -0.34 3.74
CA ALA A 211 -9.02 -1.41 2.82
C ALA A 211 -7.57 -1.90 3.01
N ARG A 212 -6.64 -1.00 3.38
CA ARG A 212 -5.25 -1.39 3.69
C ARG A 212 -5.14 -2.24 4.96
N ARG A 213 -5.96 -1.96 5.97
CA ARG A 213 -6.01 -2.79 7.19
C ARG A 213 -6.59 -4.15 6.88
N ASP A 214 -7.66 -4.20 6.10
CA ASP A 214 -8.30 -5.44 5.66
C ASP A 214 -7.30 -6.31 4.86
N ALA A 215 -6.45 -5.69 4.03
CA ALA A 215 -5.36 -6.40 3.36
C ALA A 215 -4.36 -7.01 4.35
N ASN A 216 -3.88 -6.23 5.33
CA ASN A 216 -2.90 -6.73 6.31
C ASN A 216 -3.49 -7.79 7.26
N GLU A 217 -4.80 -7.74 7.52
CA GLU A 217 -5.51 -8.75 8.31
C GLU A 217 -5.39 -10.14 7.68
N ILE A 218 -5.47 -10.24 6.35
CA ILE A 218 -5.26 -11.51 5.62
C ILE A 218 -3.86 -12.08 5.87
N LEU A 219 -2.82 -11.22 5.91
CA LEU A 219 -1.45 -11.67 6.21
C LEU A 219 -1.34 -12.16 7.64
N VAL A 220 -1.92 -11.43 8.61
CA VAL A 220 -1.92 -11.85 10.01
C VAL A 220 -2.65 -13.18 10.17
N GLN A 221 -3.83 -13.32 9.57
CA GLN A 221 -4.59 -14.56 9.63
C GLN A 221 -3.81 -15.73 9.01
N ALA A 222 -3.10 -15.52 7.89
CA ALA A 222 -2.26 -16.54 7.27
C ALA A 222 -1.10 -17.00 8.18
N ILE A 223 -0.50 -16.07 8.94
CA ILE A 223 0.56 -16.39 9.92
C ILE A 223 -0.03 -17.15 11.11
N VAL A 224 -1.09 -16.60 11.72
CA VAL A 224 -1.69 -17.13 12.95
C VAL A 224 -2.29 -18.52 12.72
N SER A 225 -2.91 -18.74 11.57
CA SER A 225 -3.43 -20.06 11.15
C SER A 225 -2.35 -21.03 10.68
N ARG A 226 -1.07 -20.61 10.67
CA ARG A 226 0.09 -21.38 10.21
C ARG A 226 0.00 -21.84 8.75
N ILE A 227 -0.78 -21.13 7.93
CA ILE A 227 -0.74 -21.30 6.46
C ILE A 227 0.65 -20.92 5.95
N VAL A 228 1.25 -19.86 6.51
CA VAL A 228 2.64 -19.49 6.25
C VAL A 228 3.39 -19.34 7.56
N GLU A 229 4.52 -20.02 7.68
CA GLU A 229 5.39 -19.94 8.85
C GLU A 229 6.15 -18.61 8.88
N SER A 230 6.12 -17.89 10.00
CA SER A 230 6.99 -16.73 10.20
C SER A 230 8.37 -17.20 10.66
N ARG A 231 9.42 -16.77 9.95
CA ARG A 231 10.82 -17.07 10.33
C ARG A 231 11.16 -16.48 11.68
N MET A 232 10.72 -15.24 11.93
CA MET A 232 10.96 -14.56 13.21
C MET A 232 10.33 -15.33 14.37
N PHE A 233 9.13 -15.89 14.18
CA PHE A 233 8.48 -16.75 15.17
C PHE A 233 9.23 -18.07 15.36
N ALA A 234 9.60 -18.76 14.27
CA ALA A 234 10.30 -20.04 14.34
C ALA A 234 11.68 -19.90 15.00
N GLU A 235 12.46 -18.88 14.63
CA GLU A 235 13.76 -18.60 15.23
C GLU A 235 13.67 -18.34 16.73
N GLU A 236 12.68 -17.57 17.19
CA GLU A 236 12.51 -17.30 18.61
C GLU A 236 12.02 -18.55 19.37
N ALA A 237 11.11 -19.32 18.78
CA ALA A 237 10.68 -20.60 19.33
C ALA A 237 11.85 -21.61 19.43
N ASP A 238 12.76 -21.64 18.46
CA ASP A 238 13.94 -22.50 18.42
C ASP A 238 15.04 -22.06 19.40
N ARG A 239 15.25 -20.75 19.57
CA ARG A 239 16.16 -20.21 20.58
C ARG A 239 15.77 -20.65 21.98
N ASP A 240 14.48 -20.74 22.24
CA ASP A 240 13.97 -21.23 23.52
C ASP A 240 14.20 -22.74 23.72
N PHE A 241 14.35 -23.53 22.65
CA PHE A 241 14.71 -24.94 22.74
C PHE A 241 16.20 -25.19 22.89
N ALA A 242 17.06 -24.25 22.48
CA ALA A 242 18.49 -24.40 22.69
C ALA A 242 18.76 -24.43 24.20
N PRO A 243 19.13 -25.59 24.79
CA PRO A 243 19.37 -25.69 26.22
C PRO A 243 20.40 -24.62 26.57
N SER A 244 20.07 -23.77 27.54
CA SER A 244 20.91 -22.67 27.98
C SER A 244 22.30 -23.21 28.30
N ALA A 245 23.21 -23.13 27.33
CA ALA A 245 24.57 -23.65 27.41
C ALA A 245 25.39 -22.98 28.54
N GLY A 246 24.79 -21.98 29.21
CA GLY A 246 25.35 -21.19 30.30
C GLY A 246 25.23 -21.77 31.72
N SER A 247 24.70 -22.97 31.93
CA SER A 247 24.91 -23.67 33.23
C SER A 247 25.89 -24.84 33.14
N MET A 248 26.68 -24.92 32.07
CA MET A 248 27.91 -25.71 32.09
C MET A 248 28.88 -25.06 33.06
N THR A 249 28.65 -25.34 34.34
CA THR A 249 29.52 -25.02 35.44
C THR A 249 30.84 -25.70 35.09
N ILE A 250 31.81 -24.93 34.59
CA ILE A 250 33.17 -25.41 34.38
C ILE A 250 33.67 -25.78 35.78
N ARG A 251 33.44 -27.03 36.16
CA ARG A 251 33.92 -27.61 37.40
C ARG A 251 35.43 -27.70 37.21
N ARG A 252 36.13 -26.62 37.55
CA ARG A 252 37.60 -26.59 37.58
C ARG A 252 38.03 -27.80 38.42
N ARG A 253 38.68 -28.78 37.77
CA ARG A 253 39.32 -29.89 38.48
C ARG A 253 40.29 -29.28 39.51
N PRO A 254 40.23 -29.66 40.79
CA PRO A 254 41.24 -29.25 41.75
C PRO A 254 42.59 -29.81 41.29
N SER A 255 43.61 -28.95 41.17
CA SER A 255 44.96 -29.42 40.85
C SER A 255 45.54 -30.11 42.08
N THR A 256 45.79 -31.41 41.98
CA THR A 256 46.61 -32.15 42.92
C THR A 256 48.04 -31.61 42.89
N ARG A 257 48.49 -31.04 44.00
CA ARG A 257 49.90 -30.89 44.35
C ARG A 257 50.25 -31.92 45.40
#